data_AF-A0A250XCL8-F1
#
_entry.id   AF-A0A250XCL8-F1
#
_cell.length_a   1.000
_cell.length_b   1.000
_cell.length_c   1.000
_cell.angle_alpha   90.00
_cell.angle_beta   90.00
_cell.angle_gamma   90.00
#
_symmetry.space_group_name_H-M   'P 1'
#
loop_
_entity.id
_entity.type
_entity.pdbx_description
1 polymer ?
#
loop_
_entity_poly.entity_id
_entity_poly.type
_entity_poly.pdbx_seq_one_letter_code
_entity_poly.pdbx_strand_id
1 'polypeptide(L)'
;MLNLCNASPMPSGKATSPAKRPDWIRRGSLNAPMSIRKHVNSTVLCTQTSQARLPPRAAAAVGTADDASSSSNNNSFSKPSVTSRAAATSAAFATLGFCVLSDEVPLMRLLVLTYAVWSIGEWIIHRYFMHARAGSFGDRLTPLNKLHVEHHKDKNMTLREDNDINALYFHYPNTAIQVLSGAAILAALDAIFLLDIPFEWTLGSSVLFAITHNLLWNTMHMDMHEVHEDLQDGLPCVSYQRSHPLIQKYVQWVFDNHTTHHDVGGGWNYNVVCPGPDFILGTYMERSQKVKL
;
A
#
# COMPACT_ATOMS: atom_id res chain seq x y z
N MET A 1 -14.08 7.06 60.24
CA MET A 1 -14.60 5.78 59.70
C MET A 1 -16.11 5.85 59.75
N LEU A 2 -16.73 5.74 58.58
CA LEU A 2 -18.12 6.12 58.29
C LEU A 2 -19.14 5.15 58.90
N ASN A 3 -20.21 5.74 59.45
CA ASN A 3 -21.36 5.06 60.03
C ASN A 3 -22.32 4.54 58.97
N LEU A 4 -22.89 3.38 59.29
CA LEU A 4 -23.86 2.57 58.57
C LEU A 4 -25.20 3.29 58.41
N CYS A 5 -25.76 3.30 57.19
CA CYS A 5 -27.15 3.67 56.92
C CYS A 5 -27.98 2.41 56.61
N ASN A 6 -29.14 2.35 57.28
CA ASN A 6 -30.18 1.33 57.18
C ASN A 6 -30.77 1.21 55.77
N ALA A 7 -31.01 -0.04 55.35
CA ALA A 7 -31.81 -0.39 54.19
C ALA A 7 -33.27 -0.62 54.60
N SER A 8 -34.20 -0.02 53.86
CA SER A 8 -35.64 -0.30 53.93
C SER A 8 -36.05 -1.26 52.79
N PRO A 9 -37.08 -2.11 52.98
CA PRO A 9 -37.45 -3.14 52.01
C PRO A 9 -38.23 -2.61 50.80
N MET A 10 -37.98 -3.21 49.63
CA MET A 10 -38.71 -2.99 48.37
C MET A 10 -40.09 -3.66 48.37
N PRO A 11 -41.13 -3.05 47.77
CA PRO A 11 -42.40 -3.71 47.50
C PRO A 11 -42.34 -4.55 46.20
N SER A 12 -42.95 -5.74 46.26
CA SER A 12 -43.12 -6.67 45.14
C SER A 12 -44.10 -6.14 44.09
N GLY A 13 -43.58 -5.75 42.93
CA GLY A 13 -44.37 -5.36 41.75
C GLY A 13 -44.76 -6.54 40.87
N LYS A 14 -46.04 -6.62 40.52
CA LYS A 14 -46.71 -7.67 39.73
C LYS A 14 -46.23 -7.70 38.27
N ALA A 15 -46.12 -8.92 37.74
CA ALA A 15 -45.82 -9.20 36.33
C ALA A 15 -46.93 -8.70 35.39
N THR A 16 -46.54 -7.94 34.37
CA THR A 16 -47.39 -7.53 33.24
C THR A 16 -47.08 -8.37 32.00
N SER A 17 -48.14 -8.74 31.29
CA SER A 17 -48.18 -9.64 30.12
C SER A 17 -47.35 -9.18 28.91
N PRO A 18 -46.93 -10.12 28.04
CA PRO A 18 -46.09 -9.82 26.88
C PRO A 18 -46.84 -9.10 25.76
N ALA A 19 -46.19 -8.07 25.21
CA ALA A 19 -46.65 -7.30 24.06
C ALA A 19 -46.70 -8.16 22.78
N LYS A 20 -47.81 -8.01 22.03
CA LYS A 20 -48.03 -8.60 20.71
C LYS A 20 -47.07 -7.99 19.69
N ARG A 21 -46.38 -8.83 18.91
CA ARG A 21 -45.57 -8.42 17.76
C ARG A 21 -46.48 -8.05 16.57
N PRO A 22 -46.14 -7.03 15.75
CA PRO A 22 -46.91 -6.70 14.56
C PRO A 22 -46.67 -7.72 13.43
N ASP A 23 -47.77 -8.23 12.88
CA ASP A 23 -47.86 -9.04 11.67
C ASP A 23 -47.67 -8.16 10.43
N TRP A 24 -46.51 -8.26 9.78
CA TRP A 24 -46.32 -7.83 8.39
C TRP A 24 -45.42 -8.82 7.65
N ILE A 25 -45.81 -10.09 7.63
CA ILE A 25 -45.33 -11.05 6.62
C ILE A 25 -46.56 -11.72 6.00
N ARG A 26 -47.10 -11.09 4.94
CA ARG A 26 -47.95 -11.78 3.96
C ARG A 26 -47.42 -11.63 2.56
N ARG A 27 -46.94 -12.79 2.09
CA ARG A 27 -46.76 -13.28 0.73
C ARG A 27 -47.50 -12.47 -0.34
N GLY A 28 -46.74 -11.95 -1.31
CA GLY A 28 -47.18 -11.67 -2.66
C GLY A 28 -46.32 -12.48 -3.63
N SER A 29 -46.87 -13.58 -4.13
CA SER A 29 -46.34 -14.36 -5.25
C SER A 29 -46.58 -13.56 -6.54
N LEU A 30 -45.52 -13.14 -7.21
CA LEU A 30 -45.57 -12.71 -8.61
C LEU A 30 -44.48 -13.44 -9.39
N ASN A 31 -44.94 -14.44 -10.16
CA ASN A 31 -44.22 -14.99 -11.28
C ASN A 31 -44.09 -13.91 -12.37
N ALA A 32 -42.86 -13.54 -12.72
CA ALA A 32 -42.53 -12.97 -14.03
C ALA A 32 -41.03 -13.22 -14.32
N PRO A 33 -40.68 -13.89 -15.43
CA PRO A 33 -39.29 -14.05 -15.84
C PRO A 33 -38.83 -12.79 -16.58
N MET A 34 -38.07 -11.92 -15.90
CA MET A 34 -37.41 -10.79 -16.56
C MET A 34 -35.99 -11.18 -16.93
N SER A 35 -35.85 -11.72 -18.15
CA SER A 35 -34.58 -11.81 -18.87
C SER A 35 -34.08 -10.38 -19.16
N ILE A 36 -33.23 -9.85 -18.27
CA ILE A 36 -32.42 -8.67 -18.57
C ILE A 36 -31.06 -9.18 -19.05
N ARG A 37 -30.96 -9.48 -20.34
CA ARG A 37 -29.68 -9.40 -21.06
C ARG A 37 -29.31 -7.92 -21.13
N LYS A 38 -28.50 -7.46 -20.18
CA LYS A 38 -27.62 -6.32 -20.44
C LYS A 38 -26.33 -6.89 -21.01
N HIS A 39 -26.25 -6.94 -22.34
CA HIS A 39 -24.97 -6.81 -23.02
C HIS A 39 -24.45 -5.42 -22.70
N VAL A 40 -23.71 -5.32 -21.59
CA VAL A 40 -22.74 -4.24 -21.46
C VAL A 40 -21.55 -4.69 -22.28
N ASN A 41 -21.55 -4.37 -23.57
CA ASN A 41 -20.30 -4.24 -24.31
C ASN A 41 -19.58 -3.02 -23.74
N SER A 42 -18.95 -3.21 -22.59
CA SER A 42 -17.84 -2.36 -22.18
C SER A 42 -16.66 -2.75 -23.06
N THR A 43 -16.71 -2.34 -24.32
CA THR A 43 -15.48 -2.15 -25.08
C THR A 43 -14.79 -0.95 -24.43
N VAL A 44 -14.17 -1.17 -23.27
CA VAL A 44 -13.04 -0.34 -22.87
C VAL A 44 -12.03 -0.65 -23.95
N LEU A 45 -12.00 0.21 -24.96
CA LEU A 45 -10.81 0.42 -25.77
C LEU A 45 -9.74 0.85 -24.77
N CYS A 46 -9.13 -0.13 -24.11
CA CYS A 46 -7.72 -0.08 -23.81
C CYS A 46 -7.10 -0.04 -25.19
N THR A 47 -6.98 1.17 -25.74
CA THR A 47 -5.94 1.45 -26.72
C THR A 47 -4.67 1.11 -25.95
N GLN A 48 -4.28 -0.17 -26.04
CA GLN A 48 -2.89 -0.55 -26.11
C GLN A 48 -2.34 0.32 -27.23
N THR A 49 -1.99 1.55 -26.87
CA THR A 49 -0.98 2.30 -27.58
C THR A 49 0.14 1.30 -27.56
N SER A 50 0.39 0.69 -28.72
CA SER A 50 1.48 -0.24 -28.89
C SER A 50 2.69 0.52 -28.38
N GLN A 51 3.06 0.28 -27.13
CA GLN A 51 4.41 0.49 -26.69
C GLN A 51 5.17 -0.27 -27.76
N ALA A 52 5.87 0.48 -28.60
CA ALA A 52 6.72 -0.09 -29.63
C ALA A 52 7.46 -1.19 -28.90
N ARG A 53 7.13 -2.46 -29.21
CA ARG A 53 7.84 -3.61 -28.68
C ARG A 53 9.28 -3.22 -28.90
N LEU A 54 10.02 -2.98 -27.81
CA LEU A 54 11.45 -2.82 -27.93
C LEU A 54 11.89 -4.01 -28.78
N PRO A 55 12.62 -3.77 -29.89
CA PRO A 55 12.97 -4.85 -30.80
C PRO A 55 13.55 -5.98 -29.95
N PRO A 56 13.14 -7.25 -30.19
CA PRO A 56 13.63 -8.36 -29.40
C PRO A 56 15.15 -8.24 -29.34
N ARG A 57 15.67 -8.05 -28.12
CA ARG A 57 17.10 -7.89 -27.89
C ARG A 57 17.73 -9.11 -28.55
N ALA A 58 18.48 -8.88 -29.64
CA ALA A 58 19.01 -9.95 -30.47
C ALA A 58 19.63 -11.00 -29.56
N ALA A 59 19.15 -12.25 -29.67
CA ALA A 59 19.65 -13.37 -28.88
C ALA A 59 21.17 -13.36 -29.01
N ALA A 60 21.84 -12.90 -27.95
CA ALA A 60 23.28 -12.87 -27.91
C ALA A 60 23.71 -14.33 -28.05
N ALA A 61 24.48 -14.61 -29.11
CA ALA A 61 25.05 -15.91 -29.34
C ALA A 61 25.66 -16.43 -28.03
N VAL A 62 25.33 -17.67 -27.68
CA VAL A 62 25.88 -18.40 -26.54
C VAL A 62 27.39 -18.49 -26.74
N GLY A 63 28.08 -17.45 -26.27
CA GLY A 63 29.52 -17.39 -26.16
C GLY A 63 29.92 -18.31 -25.02
N THR A 64 30.83 -19.22 -25.32
CA THR A 64 31.46 -20.14 -24.38
C THR A 64 31.91 -19.42 -23.12
N ALA A 65 31.48 -19.95 -21.98
CA ALA A 65 31.93 -19.58 -20.66
C ALA A 65 33.45 -19.65 -20.60
N ASP A 66 34.09 -18.52 -20.31
CA ASP A 66 35.39 -18.37 -19.64
C ASP A 66 35.77 -16.89 -19.75
N ASP A 67 35.20 -16.07 -18.87
CA ASP A 67 35.79 -14.83 -18.33
C ASP A 67 34.74 -14.14 -17.46
N ALA A 68 34.51 -14.72 -16.28
CA ALA A 68 33.81 -14.04 -15.19
C ALA A 68 34.71 -12.94 -14.63
N SER A 69 34.99 -11.90 -15.44
CA SER A 69 35.36 -10.61 -14.89
C SER A 69 34.13 -10.12 -14.14
N SER A 70 34.13 -10.33 -12.82
CA SER A 70 33.17 -9.70 -11.93
C SER A 70 33.42 -8.19 -12.07
N SER A 71 32.72 -7.54 -12.99
CA SER A 71 32.59 -6.10 -12.96
C SER A 71 31.91 -5.80 -11.63
N SER A 72 32.72 -5.48 -10.63
CA SER A 72 32.22 -5.00 -9.36
C SER A 72 31.45 -3.74 -9.71
N ASN A 73 30.11 -3.85 -9.76
CA ASN A 73 29.26 -2.68 -9.87
C ASN A 73 29.66 -1.77 -8.71
N ASN A 74 30.36 -0.68 -9.03
CA ASN A 74 30.87 0.29 -8.05
C ASN A 74 29.74 1.17 -7.52
N ASN A 75 28.55 0.60 -7.34
CA ASN A 75 27.42 1.26 -6.71
C ASN A 75 27.79 1.44 -5.24
N SER A 76 28.26 2.63 -4.89
CA SER A 76 28.45 3.02 -3.50
C SER A 76 27.11 3.50 -2.94
N PHE A 77 26.71 2.93 -1.81
CA PHE A 77 25.52 3.35 -1.08
C PHE A 77 25.91 4.19 0.13
N SER A 78 25.20 5.28 0.35
CA SER A 78 25.44 6.15 1.50
C SER A 78 24.14 6.46 2.23
N LYS A 79 24.23 6.62 3.54
CA LYS A 79 23.11 7.13 4.33
C LYS A 79 23.10 8.66 4.23
N PRO A 80 21.92 9.29 4.22
CA PRO A 80 21.83 10.73 4.39
C PRO A 80 22.55 11.16 5.66
N SER A 81 23.15 12.35 5.65
CA SER A 81 23.80 12.90 6.82
C SER A 81 22.82 13.02 7.99
N VAL A 82 23.32 12.95 9.22
CA VAL A 82 22.48 13.12 10.43
C VAL A 82 21.72 14.45 10.38
N THR A 83 22.34 15.51 9.88
CA THR A 83 21.73 16.83 9.73
C THR A 83 20.59 16.83 8.70
N SER A 84 20.77 16.17 7.55
CA SER A 84 19.72 16.03 6.53
C SER A 84 18.51 15.28 7.07
N ARG A 85 18.73 14.15 7.77
CA ARG A 85 17.62 13.39 8.39
C ARG A 85 16.91 14.20 9.47
N ALA A 86 17.66 14.90 10.32
CA ALA A 86 17.09 15.74 11.37
C ALA A 86 16.23 16.85 10.76
N ALA A 87 16.71 17.50 9.69
CA ALA A 87 15.95 18.52 8.99
C ALA A 87 14.66 17.96 8.37
N ALA A 88 14.73 16.84 7.65
CA ALA A 88 13.55 16.20 7.05
C ALA A 88 12.54 15.75 8.11
N THR A 89 13.02 15.16 9.20
CA THR A 89 12.18 14.70 10.32
C THR A 89 11.49 15.88 10.99
N SER A 90 12.23 16.94 11.33
CA SER A 90 11.67 18.15 11.92
C SER A 90 10.64 18.81 11.00
N ALA A 91 10.91 18.88 9.69
CA ALA A 91 9.96 19.42 8.72
C ALA A 91 8.68 18.58 8.63
N ALA A 92 8.79 17.25 8.63
CA ALA A 92 7.65 16.34 8.63
C ALA A 92 6.79 16.51 9.89
N PHE A 93 7.41 16.54 11.08
CA PHE A 93 6.68 16.75 12.34
C PHE A 93 6.07 18.15 12.44
N ALA A 94 6.77 19.19 11.99
CA ALA A 94 6.23 20.54 11.95
C ALA A 94 5.02 20.63 11.02
N THR A 95 5.09 20.00 9.84
CA THR A 95 3.97 19.96 8.87
C THR A 95 2.79 19.20 9.45
N LEU A 96 3.03 18.01 10.02
CA LEU A 96 1.99 17.22 10.67
C LEU A 96 1.35 17.99 11.82
N GLY A 97 2.15 18.60 12.69
CA GLY A 97 1.67 19.40 13.82
C GLY A 97 0.86 20.61 13.34
N PHE A 98 1.34 21.36 12.35
CA PHE A 98 0.62 22.49 11.79
C PHE A 98 -0.73 22.07 11.20
N CYS A 99 -0.76 21.01 10.40
CA CYS A 99 -2.00 20.55 9.78
C CYS A 99 -2.98 19.97 10.79
N VAL A 100 -2.51 19.17 11.75
CA VAL A 100 -3.36 18.59 12.81
C VAL A 100 -3.94 19.68 13.71
N LEU A 101 -3.16 20.71 14.04
CA LEU A 101 -3.58 21.79 14.92
C LEU A 101 -4.33 22.93 14.20
N SER A 102 -4.32 23.00 12.86
CA SER A 102 -5.01 24.07 12.13
C SER A 102 -6.52 23.82 12.10
N ASP A 103 -7.32 24.70 12.71
CA ASP A 103 -8.80 24.58 12.76
C ASP A 103 -9.50 24.83 11.43
N GLU A 104 -8.80 25.41 10.47
CA GLU A 104 -9.43 25.99 9.28
C GLU A 104 -9.77 24.99 8.18
N VAL A 105 -9.22 23.76 8.18
CA VAL A 105 -9.42 22.83 7.04
C VAL A 105 -9.41 21.34 7.43
N PRO A 106 -10.56 20.73 7.79
CA PRO A 106 -10.66 19.29 8.10
C PRO A 106 -10.18 18.39 6.94
N LEU A 107 -10.35 18.86 5.69
CA LEU A 107 -9.84 18.15 4.52
C LEU A 107 -8.30 18.08 4.49
N MET A 108 -7.59 19.15 4.88
CA MET A 108 -6.13 19.13 4.91
C MET A 108 -5.60 18.22 6.02
N ARG A 109 -6.23 18.24 7.21
CA ARG A 109 -5.98 17.26 8.28
C ARG A 109 -6.09 15.85 7.76
N LEU A 110 -7.21 15.55 7.09
CA LEU A 110 -7.47 14.24 6.53
C LEU A 110 -6.43 13.84 5.48
N LEU A 111 -6.09 14.72 4.54
CA LEU A 111 -5.10 14.41 3.50
C LEU A 111 -3.71 14.09 4.08
N VAL A 112 -3.26 14.89 5.05
CA VAL A 112 -1.96 14.69 5.70
C VAL A 112 -1.95 13.41 6.54
N LEU A 113 -3.00 13.18 7.34
CA LEU A 113 -3.12 11.94 8.14
C LEU A 113 -3.23 10.71 7.24
N THR A 114 -4.00 10.80 6.16
CA THR A 114 -4.11 9.71 5.19
C THR A 114 -2.73 9.40 4.63
N TYR A 115 -2.03 10.37 4.06
CA TYR A 115 -0.67 10.14 3.55
C TYR A 115 0.28 9.54 4.61
N ALA A 116 0.24 10.05 5.85
CA ALA A 116 1.08 9.53 6.94
C ALA A 116 0.74 8.08 7.27
N VAL A 117 -0.54 7.73 7.42
CA VAL A 117 -1.00 6.36 7.70
C VAL A 117 -0.57 5.40 6.60
N TRP A 118 -0.75 5.78 5.33
CA TRP A 118 -0.44 4.92 4.20
C TRP A 118 1.06 4.74 3.98
N SER A 119 1.84 5.82 4.04
CA SER A 119 3.30 5.73 3.90
C SER A 119 3.93 4.91 5.03
N ILE A 120 3.55 5.16 6.29
CA ILE A 120 4.03 4.37 7.44
C ILE A 120 3.53 2.92 7.34
N GLY A 121 2.29 2.70 6.91
CA GLY A 121 1.71 1.38 6.71
C GLY A 121 2.49 0.55 5.68
N GLU A 122 2.81 1.13 4.52
CA GLU A 122 3.66 0.51 3.51
C GLU A 122 5.01 0.10 4.11
N TRP A 123 5.67 1.02 4.83
CA TRP A 123 6.95 0.75 5.48
C TRP A 123 6.86 -0.39 6.51
N ILE A 124 5.82 -0.40 7.35
CA ILE A 124 5.60 -1.46 8.36
C ILE A 124 5.39 -2.81 7.68
N ILE A 125 4.51 -2.87 6.69
CA ILE A 125 4.19 -4.10 5.96
C ILE A 125 5.44 -4.63 5.27
N HIS A 126 6.14 -3.78 4.53
CA HIS A 126 7.31 -4.19 3.77
C HIS A 126 8.45 -4.63 4.71
N ARG A 127 8.73 -3.87 5.78
CA ARG A 127 9.80 -4.21 6.72
C ARG A 127 9.49 -5.41 7.61
N TYR A 128 8.33 -5.43 8.25
CA TYR A 128 8.04 -6.38 9.33
C TYR A 128 7.21 -7.57 8.91
N PHE A 129 6.58 -7.54 7.74
CA PHE A 129 5.82 -8.68 7.20
C PHE A 129 6.52 -9.29 5.99
N MET A 130 6.84 -8.48 4.97
CA MET A 130 7.51 -9.00 3.77
C MET A 130 8.99 -9.35 4.00
N HIS A 131 9.71 -8.58 4.82
CA HIS A 131 11.09 -8.88 5.27
C HIS A 131 11.17 -9.38 6.72
N ALA A 132 10.09 -9.95 7.23
CA ALA A 132 10.05 -10.57 8.55
C ALA A 132 11.17 -11.63 8.72
N ARG A 133 11.78 -11.67 9.90
CA ARG A 133 12.75 -12.74 10.23
C ARG A 133 11.99 -14.06 10.41
N ALA A 134 12.60 -15.16 9.98
CA ALA A 134 12.05 -16.50 10.20
C ALA A 134 11.64 -16.71 11.67
N GLY A 135 10.42 -17.18 11.90
CA GLY A 135 9.85 -17.43 13.22
C GLY A 135 9.31 -16.20 13.95
N SER A 136 9.49 -14.99 13.43
CA SER A 136 8.92 -13.76 13.98
C SER A 136 7.40 -13.68 13.78
N PHE A 137 6.75 -12.72 14.42
CA PHE A 137 5.30 -12.54 14.32
C PHE A 137 4.84 -12.30 12.88
N GLY A 138 5.55 -11.45 12.12
CA GLY A 138 5.20 -11.16 10.72
C GLY A 138 5.30 -12.39 9.81
N ASP A 139 6.35 -13.20 9.97
CA ASP A 139 6.56 -14.44 9.20
C ASP A 139 5.43 -15.46 9.43
N ARG A 140 4.86 -15.50 10.63
CA ARG A 140 3.74 -16.40 10.97
C ARG A 140 2.40 -15.92 10.44
N LEU A 141 2.22 -14.61 10.30
CA LEU A 141 0.93 -14.03 9.94
C LEU A 141 0.65 -14.03 8.45
N THR A 142 1.68 -14.12 7.61
CA THR A 142 1.47 -13.95 6.18
C THR A 142 2.42 -14.76 5.31
N PRO A 143 1.91 -15.44 4.26
CA PRO A 143 2.76 -16.04 3.24
C PRO A 143 3.53 -14.99 2.41
N LEU A 144 3.19 -13.70 2.54
CA LEU A 144 3.86 -12.60 1.83
C LEU A 144 5.37 -12.59 2.04
N ASN A 145 5.86 -13.00 3.22
CA ASN A 145 7.29 -13.09 3.47
C ASN A 145 8.00 -14.02 2.48
N LYS A 146 7.48 -15.23 2.31
CA LYS A 146 8.13 -16.26 1.48
C LYS A 146 8.15 -15.84 0.02
N LEU A 147 7.01 -15.35 -0.48
CA LEU A 147 6.88 -14.85 -1.85
C LEU A 147 7.81 -13.66 -2.09
N HIS A 148 7.86 -12.72 -1.15
CA HIS A 148 8.66 -11.52 -1.31
C HIS A 148 10.18 -11.77 -1.15
N VAL A 149 10.59 -12.59 -0.18
CA VAL A 149 12.02 -12.96 -0.03
C VAL A 149 12.49 -13.79 -1.22
N GLU A 150 11.64 -14.66 -1.78
CA GLU A 150 11.92 -15.36 -3.03
C GLU A 150 12.15 -14.39 -4.18
N HIS A 151 11.29 -13.38 -4.29
CA HIS A 151 11.44 -12.30 -5.24
C HIS A 151 12.79 -11.54 -5.10
N HIS A 152 13.32 -11.41 -3.89
CA HIS A 152 14.65 -10.80 -3.62
C HIS A 152 15.86 -11.67 -3.94
N LYS A 153 15.69 -12.97 -4.22
CA LYS A 153 16.82 -13.85 -4.56
C LYS A 153 17.53 -13.39 -5.84
N ASP A 154 16.80 -12.70 -6.71
CA ASP A 154 17.33 -12.16 -7.95
C ASP A 154 17.79 -10.72 -7.79
N LYS A 155 19.10 -10.52 -7.89
CA LYS A 155 19.72 -9.20 -7.77
C LYS A 155 19.61 -8.34 -9.04
N ASN A 156 19.15 -8.91 -10.15
CA ASN A 156 19.22 -8.26 -11.46
C ASN A 156 17.99 -7.41 -11.80
N MET A 157 17.08 -7.15 -10.85
CA MET A 157 15.80 -6.45 -11.10
C MET A 157 14.95 -7.08 -12.20
N THR A 158 15.27 -8.29 -12.64
CA THR A 158 14.52 -9.05 -13.63
C THR A 158 13.94 -10.25 -12.94
N LEU A 159 12.63 -10.44 -13.05
CA LEU A 159 11.99 -11.63 -12.54
C LEU A 159 12.46 -12.86 -13.36
N ARG A 160 12.92 -13.92 -12.70
CA ARG A 160 13.19 -15.18 -13.41
C ARG A 160 11.91 -15.85 -13.88
N GLU A 161 12.02 -16.65 -14.93
CA GLU A 161 10.90 -17.41 -15.51
C GLU A 161 10.22 -18.37 -14.51
N ASP A 162 10.92 -18.79 -13.46
CA ASP A 162 10.42 -19.69 -12.43
C ASP A 162 9.81 -19.00 -11.19
N ASN A 163 9.89 -17.66 -11.10
CA ASN A 163 9.36 -16.94 -9.96
C ASN A 163 7.85 -16.71 -10.08
N ASP A 164 7.17 -16.75 -8.94
CA ASP A 164 5.74 -16.46 -8.86
C ASP A 164 5.48 -14.95 -8.98
N ILE A 165 4.77 -14.56 -10.04
CA ILE A 165 4.34 -13.18 -10.29
C ILE A 165 3.47 -12.62 -9.15
N ASN A 166 2.79 -13.48 -8.38
CA ASN A 166 1.96 -13.06 -7.24
C ASN A 166 2.80 -12.39 -6.13
N ALA A 167 4.12 -12.52 -6.16
CA ALA A 167 5.01 -11.77 -5.27
C ALA A 167 5.16 -10.28 -5.63
N LEU A 168 4.77 -9.88 -6.85
CA LEU A 168 5.01 -8.54 -7.39
C LEU A 168 3.87 -7.56 -7.18
N TYR A 169 2.64 -8.02 -6.96
CA TYR A 169 1.48 -7.13 -6.96
C TYR A 169 0.52 -7.41 -5.81
N PHE A 170 -0.38 -6.45 -5.57
CA PHE A 170 -1.44 -6.60 -4.59
C PHE A 170 -2.73 -7.09 -5.24
N HIS A 171 -3.23 -8.20 -4.72
CA HIS A 171 -4.54 -8.75 -5.05
C HIS A 171 -5.70 -7.90 -4.46
N TYR A 172 -6.92 -8.12 -4.95
CA TYR A 172 -8.13 -7.46 -4.45
C TYR A 172 -8.35 -7.63 -2.94
N PRO A 173 -8.15 -8.83 -2.33
CA PRO A 173 -8.28 -8.97 -0.88
C PRO A 173 -7.33 -8.05 -0.11
N ASN A 174 -6.11 -7.85 -0.60
CA ASN A 174 -5.13 -6.95 0.02
C ASN A 174 -5.64 -5.51 -0.03
N THR A 175 -6.21 -5.10 -1.17
CA THR A 175 -6.84 -3.76 -1.30
C THR A 175 -7.98 -3.59 -0.30
N ALA A 176 -8.86 -4.58 -0.16
CA ALA A 176 -9.96 -4.52 0.80
C ALA A 176 -9.47 -4.43 2.26
N ILE A 177 -8.45 -5.22 2.63
CA ILE A 177 -7.83 -5.15 3.96
C ILE A 177 -7.22 -3.77 4.21
N GLN A 178 -6.53 -3.21 3.22
CA GLN A 178 -5.95 -1.89 3.34
C GLN A 178 -7.02 -0.80 3.49
N VAL A 179 -8.14 -0.87 2.75
CA VAL A 179 -9.29 0.05 2.92
C VAL A 179 -9.83 0.00 4.35
N LEU A 180 -10.11 -1.20 4.85
CA LEU A 180 -10.70 -1.39 6.18
C LEU A 180 -9.75 -0.96 7.30
N SER A 181 -8.48 -1.36 7.21
CA SER A 181 -7.46 -0.98 8.21
C SER A 181 -7.14 0.52 8.16
N GLY A 182 -7.01 1.11 6.98
CA GLY A 182 -6.79 2.55 6.81
C GLY A 182 -7.94 3.38 7.38
N ALA A 183 -9.19 3.00 7.10
CA ALA A 183 -10.38 3.69 7.63
C ALA A 183 -10.47 3.56 9.16
N ALA A 184 -10.20 2.37 9.70
CA ALA A 184 -10.19 2.15 11.14
C ALA A 184 -9.10 2.96 11.87
N ILE A 185 -7.89 3.02 11.31
CA ILE A 185 -6.79 3.81 11.87
C ILE A 185 -7.11 5.30 11.79
N LEU A 186 -7.61 5.80 10.66
CA LEU A 186 -7.97 7.20 10.51
C LEU A 186 -9.08 7.62 11.47
N ALA A 187 -10.13 6.81 11.62
CA ALA A 187 -11.21 7.06 12.59
C ALA A 187 -10.70 7.04 14.04
N ALA A 188 -9.76 6.15 14.37
CA ALA A 188 -9.13 6.14 15.68
C ALA A 188 -8.29 7.40 15.94
N LEU A 189 -7.52 7.85 14.94
CA LEU A 189 -6.72 9.08 15.04
C LEU A 189 -7.63 10.31 15.18
N ASP A 190 -8.71 10.39 14.41
CA ASP A 190 -9.72 11.43 14.55
C ASP A 190 -10.30 11.47 15.97
N ALA A 191 -10.70 10.32 16.52
CA ALA A 191 -11.24 10.24 17.88
C ALA A 191 -10.20 10.59 18.97
N ILE A 192 -8.93 10.17 18.79
CA ILE A 192 -7.84 10.45 19.76
C ILE A 192 -7.49 11.94 19.78
N PHE A 193 -7.41 12.57 18.61
CA PHE A 193 -7.00 13.96 18.47
C PHE A 193 -8.16 14.96 18.39
N LEU A 194 -9.41 14.47 18.45
CA LEU A 194 -10.64 15.27 18.40
C LEU A 194 -10.67 16.19 17.16
N LEU A 195 -10.42 15.61 15.98
CA LEU A 195 -10.24 16.40 14.75
C LEU A 195 -11.53 16.78 14.04
N ASP A 196 -12.66 16.20 14.48
CA ASP A 196 -14.01 16.40 13.95
C ASP A 196 -14.12 16.05 12.45
N ILE A 197 -13.47 14.95 12.06
CA ILE A 197 -13.50 14.44 10.68
C ILE A 197 -14.65 13.44 10.55
N PRO A 198 -15.64 13.69 9.66
CA PRO A 198 -16.72 12.74 9.43
C PRO A 198 -16.21 11.37 9.02
N PHE A 199 -16.79 10.30 9.57
CA PHE A 199 -16.36 8.93 9.30
C PHE A 199 -16.40 8.59 7.81
N GLU A 200 -17.40 9.09 7.08
CA GLU A 200 -17.55 8.91 5.64
C GLU A 200 -16.33 9.45 4.87
N TRP A 201 -15.71 10.53 5.36
CA TRP A 201 -14.51 11.10 4.75
C TRP A 201 -13.29 10.23 5.05
N THR A 202 -13.16 9.68 6.26
CA THR A 202 -12.10 8.71 6.57
C THR A 202 -12.22 7.44 5.73
N LEU A 203 -13.44 6.96 5.49
CA LEU A 203 -13.68 5.80 4.65
C LEU A 203 -13.40 6.11 3.18
N GLY A 204 -13.93 7.24 2.68
CA GLY A 204 -13.73 7.66 1.29
C GLY A 204 -12.27 7.92 0.94
N SER A 205 -11.53 8.58 1.82
CA SER A 205 -10.08 8.78 1.66
C SER A 205 -9.30 7.46 1.71
N SER A 206 -9.66 6.54 2.59
CA SER A 206 -9.05 5.20 2.65
C SER A 206 -9.29 4.42 1.36
N VAL A 207 -10.52 4.41 0.82
CA VAL A 207 -10.84 3.80 -0.48
C VAL A 207 -9.99 4.40 -1.60
N LEU A 208 -9.96 5.73 -1.68
CA LEU A 208 -9.22 6.43 -2.73
C LEU A 208 -7.72 6.11 -2.66
N PHE A 209 -7.11 6.22 -1.48
CA PHE A 209 -5.70 5.94 -1.31
C PHE A 209 -5.35 4.47 -1.52
N ALA A 210 -6.17 3.51 -1.07
CA ALA A 210 -5.92 2.09 -1.31
C ALA A 210 -5.85 1.78 -2.81
N ILE A 211 -6.81 2.30 -3.57
CA ILE A 211 -6.87 2.11 -5.01
C ILE A 211 -5.67 2.80 -5.68
N THR A 212 -5.38 4.06 -5.36
CA THR A 212 -4.25 4.78 -5.96
C THR A 212 -2.91 4.13 -5.60
N HIS A 213 -2.70 3.76 -4.34
CA HIS A 213 -1.51 3.08 -3.86
C HIS A 213 -1.29 1.76 -4.62
N ASN A 214 -2.31 0.91 -4.69
CA ASN A 214 -2.16 -0.39 -5.35
C ASN A 214 -2.08 -0.29 -6.87
N LEU A 215 -2.71 0.71 -7.50
CA LEU A 215 -2.47 1.00 -8.92
C LEU A 215 -1.01 1.41 -9.16
N LEU A 216 -0.48 2.32 -8.33
CA LEU A 216 0.92 2.75 -8.43
C LEU A 216 1.88 1.60 -8.17
N TRP A 217 1.63 0.80 -7.13
CA TRP A 217 2.43 -0.36 -6.79
C TRP A 217 2.41 -1.38 -7.92
N ASN A 218 1.23 -1.88 -8.31
CA ASN A 218 1.09 -2.89 -9.35
C ASN A 218 1.68 -2.39 -10.67
N THR A 219 1.54 -1.11 -10.99
CA THR A 219 2.12 -0.55 -12.21
C THR A 219 3.64 -0.44 -12.11
N MET A 220 4.16 0.31 -11.14
CA MET A 220 5.57 0.66 -11.10
C MET A 220 6.44 -0.50 -10.64
N HIS A 221 5.99 -1.31 -9.68
CA HIS A 221 6.74 -2.46 -9.20
C HIS A 221 6.91 -3.51 -10.30
N MET A 222 5.83 -3.86 -10.99
CA MET A 222 5.90 -4.78 -12.13
C MET A 222 6.76 -4.23 -13.27
N ASP A 223 6.63 -2.93 -13.57
CA ASP A 223 7.40 -2.28 -14.63
C ASP A 223 8.91 -2.17 -14.30
N MET A 224 9.27 -2.06 -13.02
CA MET A 224 10.66 -2.16 -12.54
C MET A 224 11.23 -3.56 -12.72
N HIS A 225 10.38 -4.58 -12.74
CA HIS A 225 10.76 -5.99 -12.96
C HIS A 225 10.58 -6.47 -14.40
N GLU A 226 10.26 -5.55 -15.31
CA GLU A 226 9.98 -5.83 -16.73
C GLU A 226 8.84 -6.85 -16.94
N VAL A 227 7.87 -6.88 -16.02
CA VAL A 227 6.70 -7.76 -16.10
C VAL A 227 5.48 -6.99 -16.58
N HIS A 228 4.90 -7.39 -17.70
CA HIS A 228 3.77 -6.72 -18.34
C HIS A 228 2.61 -7.70 -18.57
N GLU A 229 2.07 -8.24 -17.47
CA GLU A 229 0.94 -9.17 -17.48
C GLU A 229 -0.39 -8.52 -17.08
N ASP A 230 -1.49 -9.04 -17.62
CA ASP A 230 -2.84 -8.65 -17.26
C ASP A 230 -3.29 -9.37 -15.97
N LEU A 231 -3.30 -8.63 -14.87
CA LEU A 231 -3.64 -9.15 -13.54
C LEU A 231 -5.12 -9.55 -13.45
N GLN A 232 -5.40 -10.82 -13.13
CA GLN A 232 -6.77 -11.35 -13.05
C GLN A 232 -7.43 -11.12 -11.69
N ASP A 233 -6.65 -11.03 -10.62
CA ASP A 233 -7.14 -10.99 -9.23
C ASP A 233 -6.55 -9.79 -8.44
N GLY A 234 -6.02 -8.80 -9.16
CA GLY A 234 -5.55 -7.52 -8.63
C GLY A 234 -6.03 -6.34 -9.46
N LEU A 235 -5.74 -5.13 -8.98
CA LEU A 235 -5.98 -3.91 -9.76
C LEU A 235 -5.05 -3.89 -10.99
N PRO A 236 -5.53 -3.42 -12.15
CA PRO A 236 -4.76 -3.46 -13.39
C PRO A 236 -3.54 -2.54 -13.34
N CYS A 237 -2.50 -2.90 -14.08
CA CYS A 237 -1.41 -1.99 -14.39
C CYS A 237 -1.92 -0.87 -15.30
N VAL A 238 -1.60 0.39 -14.98
CA VAL A 238 -2.00 1.55 -15.77
C VAL A 238 -0.85 2.07 -16.62
N SER A 239 -1.14 2.50 -17.83
CA SER A 239 -0.13 3.13 -18.67
C SER A 239 0.26 4.49 -18.12
N TYR A 240 1.55 4.76 -18.07
CA TYR A 240 2.10 6.06 -17.69
C TYR A 240 3.32 6.38 -18.56
N GLN A 241 3.58 7.68 -18.74
CA GLN A 241 4.72 8.14 -19.51
C GLN A 241 5.90 8.40 -18.57
N ARG A 242 6.87 7.47 -18.51
CA ARG A 242 8.08 7.60 -17.67
C ARG A 242 8.82 8.93 -17.86
N SER A 243 8.81 9.45 -19.09
CA SER A 243 9.48 10.70 -19.49
C SER A 243 8.64 11.97 -19.24
N HIS A 244 7.42 11.86 -18.72
CA HIS A 244 6.56 13.02 -18.54
C HIS A 244 7.13 13.95 -17.45
N PRO A 245 7.40 15.24 -17.75
CA PRO A 245 8.17 16.13 -16.86
C PRO A 245 7.60 16.29 -15.44
N LEU A 246 6.27 16.24 -15.29
CA LEU A 246 5.61 16.40 -14.00
C LEU A 246 5.81 15.20 -13.05
N ILE A 247 6.03 14.00 -13.58
CA ILE A 247 6.15 12.78 -12.77
C ILE A 247 7.55 12.15 -12.85
N GLN A 248 8.38 12.55 -13.82
CA GLN A 248 9.70 11.97 -14.06
C GLN A 248 10.56 11.91 -12.79
N LYS A 249 10.57 12.96 -11.96
CA LYS A 249 11.34 12.96 -10.71
C LYS A 249 10.84 11.94 -9.70
N TYR A 250 9.53 11.76 -9.61
CA TYR A 250 8.91 10.77 -8.74
C TYR A 250 9.19 9.35 -9.25
N VAL A 251 8.96 9.11 -10.55
CA VAL A 251 9.27 7.81 -11.19
C VAL A 251 10.75 7.46 -11.01
N GLN A 252 11.65 8.40 -11.25
CA GLN A 252 13.09 8.21 -11.03
C GLN A 252 13.39 7.86 -9.58
N TRP A 253 12.77 8.55 -8.62
CA TRP A 253 12.92 8.24 -7.20
C TRP A 253 12.44 6.82 -6.88
N VAL A 254 11.26 6.40 -7.37
CA VAL A 254 10.72 5.05 -7.15
C VAL A 254 11.70 4.00 -7.67
N PHE A 255 12.18 4.15 -8.91
CA PHE A 255 13.13 3.22 -9.54
C PHE A 255 14.47 3.18 -8.81
N ASP A 256 15.04 4.34 -8.49
CA ASP A 256 16.31 4.43 -7.76
C ASP A 256 16.18 3.79 -6.37
N ASN A 257 15.10 4.09 -5.66
CA ASN A 257 14.86 3.65 -4.29
C ASN A 257 14.64 2.14 -4.23
N HIS A 258 13.79 1.59 -5.08
CA HIS A 258 13.49 0.15 -5.12
C HIS A 258 14.66 -0.67 -5.67
N THR A 259 15.37 -0.18 -6.69
CA THR A 259 16.61 -0.86 -7.13
C THR A 259 17.65 -0.89 -6.01
N THR A 260 17.79 0.22 -5.26
CA THR A 260 18.67 0.26 -4.10
C THR A 260 18.25 -0.76 -3.04
N HIS A 261 16.94 -0.90 -2.79
CA HIS A 261 16.39 -1.92 -1.89
C HIS A 261 16.84 -3.34 -2.27
N HIS A 262 16.75 -3.72 -3.56
CA HIS A 262 17.27 -5.00 -4.05
C HIS A 262 18.80 -5.11 -3.95
N ASP A 263 19.54 -4.09 -4.37
CA ASP A 263 21.01 -4.08 -4.38
C ASP A 263 21.60 -4.29 -2.97
N VAL A 264 20.95 -3.77 -1.93
CA VAL A 264 21.36 -3.89 -0.52
C VAL A 264 20.71 -5.08 0.20
N GLY A 265 20.05 -5.98 -0.53
CA GLY A 265 19.48 -7.23 -0.01
C GLY A 265 18.22 -7.06 0.83
N GLY A 266 17.37 -6.08 0.52
CA GLY A 266 16.06 -5.90 1.13
C GLY A 266 16.05 -5.28 2.53
N GLY A 267 17.22 -4.95 3.08
CA GLY A 267 17.37 -4.46 4.46
C GLY A 267 17.15 -2.95 4.67
N TRP A 268 16.89 -2.19 3.61
CA TRP A 268 16.80 -0.73 3.57
C TRP A 268 15.79 -0.30 2.49
N ASN A 269 15.32 0.94 2.48
CA ASN A 269 14.41 1.48 1.45
C ASN A 269 13.08 0.69 1.34
N TYR A 270 12.31 0.62 2.42
CA TYR A 270 11.08 -0.16 2.51
C TYR A 270 9.84 0.53 1.89
N ASN A 271 9.87 1.83 1.61
CA ASN A 271 8.80 2.48 0.88
C ASN A 271 9.07 2.35 -0.62
N VAL A 272 8.16 1.72 -1.36
CA VAL A 272 8.26 1.57 -2.81
C VAL A 272 7.58 2.75 -3.51
N VAL A 273 6.34 3.08 -3.15
CA VAL A 273 5.53 4.10 -3.83
C VAL A 273 5.23 5.33 -2.96
N CYS A 274 5.22 5.24 -1.63
CA CYS A 274 4.96 6.39 -0.75
C CYS A 274 6.23 6.87 -0.02
N PRO A 275 6.92 7.92 -0.51
CA PRO A 275 8.15 8.40 0.11
C PRO A 275 7.95 8.93 1.53
N GLY A 276 9.00 8.86 2.36
CA GLY A 276 9.07 9.58 3.63
C GLY A 276 9.56 8.74 4.81
N PRO A 277 8.84 7.67 5.20
CA PRO A 277 9.17 6.91 6.41
C PRO A 277 10.59 6.36 6.43
N ASP A 278 11.15 5.92 5.30
CA ASP A 278 12.56 5.54 5.24
C ASP A 278 13.54 6.64 5.67
N PHE A 279 13.28 7.90 5.29
CA PHE A 279 14.12 9.03 5.71
C PHE A 279 13.98 9.31 7.20
N ILE A 280 12.73 9.33 7.69
CA ILE A 280 12.40 9.63 9.09
C ILE A 280 12.94 8.55 10.02
N LEU A 281 12.78 7.29 9.64
CA LEU A 281 13.14 6.12 10.45
C LEU A 281 14.60 5.67 10.20
N GLY A 282 15.32 6.40 9.34
CA GLY A 282 16.74 6.18 9.08
C GLY A 282 17.05 4.89 8.32
N THR A 283 16.10 4.38 7.54
CA THR A 283 16.23 3.22 6.67
C THR A 283 16.45 3.57 5.20
N TYR A 284 16.54 4.86 4.85
CA TYR A 284 16.90 5.32 3.51
C TYR A 284 18.40 5.20 3.22
N MET A 285 18.70 4.67 2.03
CA MET A 285 20.02 4.55 1.41
C MET A 285 19.97 5.23 0.05
N GLU A 286 20.95 6.10 -0.19
CA GLU A 286 21.14 6.77 -1.47
C GLU A 286 22.19 6.03 -2.29
N ARG A 287 21.90 5.80 -3.58
CA ARG A 287 22.85 5.26 -4.56
C ARG A 287 23.61 6.40 -5.24
N SER A 288 24.92 6.24 -5.45
CA SER A 288 25.74 7.25 -6.14
C SER A 288 25.44 7.36 -7.65
N GLN A 289 25.05 6.26 -8.28
CA GLN A 289 24.70 6.21 -9.70
C GLN A 289 23.21 5.97 -9.87
N LYS A 290 22.47 6.87 -10.53
CA LYS A 290 21.02 6.72 -10.75
C LYS A 290 20.71 5.73 -11.87
N VAL A 291 19.55 5.07 -11.79
CA VAL A 291 18.96 4.29 -12.89
C VAL A 291 18.74 5.23 -14.07
N LYS A 292 19.10 4.80 -15.27
CA LYS A 292 18.72 5.52 -16.49
C LYS A 292 17.33 5.03 -16.92
N LEU A 293 16.33 5.91 -16.83
CA LEU A 293 14.98 5.66 -17.32
C LEU A 293 14.86 5.80 -18.84
#